data_AF-A0A7L7TJM9-F1
#
_entry.id   AF-A0A7L7TJM9-F1
#
_cell.length_a   1.000
_cell.length_b   1.000
_cell.length_c   1.000
_cell.angle_alpha   90.00
_cell.angle_beta   90.00
_cell.angle_gamma   90.00
#
_symmetry.space_group_name_H-M   'P 1'
#
loop_
_entity.id
_entity.type
_entity.pdbx_description
1 polymer ?
#
loop_
_entity_poly.entity_id
_entity_poly.type
_entity_poly.pdbx_seq_one_letter_code
_entity_poly.pdbx_strand_id
1 'polypeptide(L)'
;MWFKNLLIYRLTQNLAFNVEALEQALASRRARACESQELTTYGFIAPFGKGADAPLVHVGGDFLLLGARKEERILPGSVVRDAVAEKVEEIETEQMRKVYKKERDQIKDEIVQAFLPRAFIRRSTTFAAIAPKLGMILVNSASPKRAEDLLSTLREALGTLPVRPATVKISPSATMTDWLKTQKAADDFFVLDECELRDTHEDGGIVRCKRQDLTSEELQMHLNTGKVVTQLAVAWQDKLSFILDDKMVIKRLKFEDLLQNQAEQDGGDDALSQLAASFSLMMLTLSDFLPLLLGVLGGEELPQEAIDLASNVDVDVDTVFGAASEEGDELYPDAVEFVRSQERPSTSSLQRHFKVTYNRAARILEELEERGIVSKMHTDGSRQLVAGEAVS
;
A
#
# COMPACT_ATOMS: atom_id res chain seq x y z
N MET A 1 -11.64 8.54 -0.73
CA MET A 1 -10.35 8.62 -1.43
C MET A 1 -9.87 7.21 -1.73
N TRP A 2 -9.31 6.97 -2.91
CA TRP A 2 -8.67 5.69 -3.26
C TRP A 2 -7.21 5.92 -3.63
N PHE A 3 -6.30 5.13 -3.06
CA PHE A 3 -4.89 5.16 -3.42
C PHE A 3 -4.70 4.60 -4.82
N LYS A 4 -3.82 5.25 -5.60
CA LYS A 4 -3.56 4.86 -7.00
C LYS A 4 -2.23 4.14 -7.16
N ASN A 5 -1.36 4.24 -6.16
CA ASN A 5 -0.09 3.55 -6.07
C ASN A 5 0.17 3.25 -4.59
N LEU A 6 1.07 2.31 -4.32
CA LEU A 6 1.45 1.94 -2.97
C LEU A 6 2.95 1.69 -2.89
N LEU A 7 3.59 2.33 -1.93
CA LEU A 7 4.86 1.92 -1.35
C LEU A 7 4.61 1.50 0.09
N ILE A 8 5.10 0.32 0.46
CA ILE A 8 4.85 -0.30 1.76
C ILE A 8 6.09 -0.14 2.62
N TYR A 9 5.92 0.45 3.81
CA TYR A 9 6.98 0.61 4.80
C TYR A 9 6.59 -0.12 6.08
N ARG A 10 7.51 -0.93 6.59
CA ARG A 10 7.41 -1.68 7.83
C ARG A 10 7.90 -0.83 8.99
N LEU A 11 7.09 -0.68 10.04
CA LEU A 11 7.54 -0.19 11.33
C LEU A 11 8.45 -1.27 11.96
N THR A 12 9.67 -0.90 12.35
CA THR A 12 10.62 -1.86 12.95
C THR A 12 10.50 -1.92 14.47
N GLN A 13 9.73 -1.00 15.07
CA GLN A 13 9.41 -0.94 16.48
C GLN A 13 7.94 -0.61 16.65
N ASN A 14 7.34 -1.05 17.77
CA ASN A 14 5.96 -0.69 18.07
C ASN A 14 5.91 0.81 18.44
N LEU A 15 5.21 1.60 17.61
CA LEU A 15 5.02 3.02 17.83
C LEU A 15 3.56 3.25 18.20
N ALA A 16 3.30 3.70 19.43
CA ALA A 16 1.95 4.08 19.85
C ALA A 16 1.59 5.42 19.19
N PHE A 17 0.76 5.38 18.14
CA PHE A 17 0.24 6.58 17.50
C PHE A 17 -0.95 7.13 18.29
N ASN A 18 -0.67 7.91 19.33
CA ASN A 18 -1.70 8.75 19.95
C ASN A 18 -2.11 9.85 18.96
N VAL A 19 -3.40 9.92 18.64
CA VAL A 19 -3.94 10.84 17.60
C VAL A 19 -3.71 12.30 17.95
N GLU A 20 -3.93 12.70 19.21
CA GLU A 20 -3.75 14.09 19.66
C GLU A 20 -2.27 14.50 19.59
N ALA A 21 -1.38 13.63 20.05
CA ALA A 21 0.07 13.88 19.97
C ALA A 21 0.55 13.93 18.52
N LEU A 22 0.01 13.06 17.65
CA LEU A 22 0.32 13.06 16.23
C LEU A 22 -0.14 14.37 15.58
N GLU A 23 -1.38 14.80 15.81
CA GLU A 23 -1.90 16.09 15.32
C GLU A 23 -1.00 17.27 15.71
N GLN A 24 -0.61 17.34 16.99
CA GLN A 24 0.30 18.39 17.48
C GLN A 24 1.67 18.33 16.80
N ALA A 25 2.24 17.14 16.64
CA ALA A 25 3.50 16.94 15.95
C ALA A 25 3.42 17.39 14.48
N LEU A 26 2.38 16.98 13.74
CA LEU A 26 2.18 17.37 12.34
C LEU A 26 1.98 18.89 12.20
N ALA A 27 1.31 19.53 13.16
CA ALA A 27 1.08 20.98 13.16
C ALA A 27 2.38 21.79 13.19
N SER A 28 3.44 21.27 13.83
CA SER A 28 4.77 21.90 13.84
C SER A 28 5.41 21.99 12.45
N ARG A 29 4.99 21.13 11.52
CA ARG A 29 5.50 21.04 10.14
C ARG A 29 4.38 21.24 9.12
N ARG A 30 3.43 22.13 9.39
CA ARG A 30 2.31 22.42 8.50
C ARG A 30 2.78 23.03 7.18
N ALA A 31 2.15 22.63 6.08
CA ALA A 31 2.46 23.17 4.75
C ALA A 31 2.17 24.67 4.68
N ARG A 32 3.17 25.42 4.23
CA ARG A 32 3.07 26.85 3.96
C ARG A 32 3.34 27.16 2.48
N ALA A 33 2.94 28.35 2.05
CA ALA A 33 3.22 28.83 0.71
C ALA A 33 4.73 29.06 0.51
N CYS A 34 5.22 28.87 -0.71
CA CYS A 34 6.59 29.28 -1.07
C CYS A 34 6.75 30.80 -1.00
N GLU A 35 7.79 31.26 -0.31
CA GLU A 35 8.20 32.66 -0.37
C GLU A 35 8.72 33.04 -1.78
N SER A 36 8.89 34.34 -2.04
CA SER A 36 9.25 34.86 -3.37
C SER A 36 10.59 34.35 -3.89
N GLN A 37 11.54 34.09 -2.99
CA GLN A 37 12.90 33.58 -3.28
C GLN A 37 13.09 32.11 -2.88
N GLU A 38 12.02 31.42 -2.49
CA GLU A 38 12.08 30.03 -2.08
C GLU A 38 11.66 29.09 -3.21
N LEU A 39 12.52 28.13 -3.53
CA LEU A 39 12.30 27.16 -4.62
C LEU A 39 11.17 26.18 -4.31
N THR A 40 11.15 25.64 -3.09
CA THR A 40 10.21 24.61 -2.68
C THR A 40 9.87 24.70 -1.20
N THR A 41 8.63 24.41 -0.85
CA THR A 41 8.22 24.10 0.53
C THR A 41 7.63 22.70 0.60
N TYR A 42 7.70 22.09 1.78
CA TYR A 42 7.09 20.80 2.06
C TYR A 42 6.51 20.79 3.48
N GLY A 43 5.31 20.25 3.65
CA GLY A 43 4.70 20.12 4.98
C GLY A 43 3.34 19.44 4.96
N PHE A 44 2.76 19.26 6.15
CA PHE A 44 1.50 18.55 6.33
C PHE A 44 0.27 19.41 6.00
N ILE A 45 -0.73 18.77 5.42
CA ILE A 45 -2.05 19.35 5.13
C ILE A 45 -3.14 18.43 5.69
N ALA A 46 -4.32 18.99 5.88
CA ALA A 46 -5.49 18.20 6.21
C ALA A 46 -5.77 17.19 5.08
N PRO A 47 -5.86 15.88 5.35
CA PRO A 47 -6.12 14.89 4.33
C PRO A 47 -7.54 15.06 3.77
N PHE A 48 -8.51 15.37 4.65
CA PHE A 48 -9.89 15.73 4.33
C PHE A 48 -10.24 17.08 4.95
N GLY A 49 -11.24 17.76 4.38
CA GLY A 49 -11.66 19.08 4.83
C GLY A 49 -10.88 20.23 4.18
N LYS A 50 -11.31 21.45 4.50
CA LYS A 50 -10.70 22.70 4.02
C LYS A 50 -10.54 23.67 5.19
N GLY A 51 -9.61 24.60 5.07
CA GLY A 51 -9.38 25.64 6.07
C GLY A 51 -8.22 25.35 7.01
N ALA A 52 -7.88 26.36 7.82
CA ALA A 52 -6.76 26.29 8.76
C ALA A 52 -7.10 25.44 10.00
N ASP A 53 -8.37 25.18 10.29
CA ASP A 53 -8.75 24.39 11.47
C ASP A 53 -9.04 22.92 11.13
N ALA A 54 -8.91 22.55 9.84
CA ALA A 54 -9.09 21.16 9.41
C ALA A 54 -8.00 20.25 10.03
N PRO A 55 -8.38 19.10 10.63
CA PRO A 55 -7.45 18.14 11.23
C PRO A 55 -6.38 17.67 10.24
N LEU A 56 -5.12 17.54 10.68
CA LEU A 56 -4.01 17.03 9.86
C LEU A 56 -3.98 15.49 9.81
N VAL A 57 -4.77 14.84 10.65
CA VAL A 57 -4.96 13.40 10.75
C VAL A 57 -6.44 13.10 10.59
N HIS A 58 -6.78 12.18 9.70
CA HIS A 58 -8.11 11.58 9.67
C HIS A 58 -8.05 10.17 10.23
N VAL A 59 -8.96 9.84 11.15
CA VAL A 59 -9.08 8.53 11.76
C VAL A 59 -10.24 7.77 11.11
N GLY A 60 -9.95 6.59 10.58
CA GLY A 60 -10.94 5.67 10.03
C GLY A 60 -10.80 4.30 10.66
N GLY A 61 -11.57 4.01 11.71
CA GLY A 61 -11.37 2.82 12.53
C GLY A 61 -9.98 2.85 13.19
N ASP A 62 -9.19 1.79 13.00
CA ASP A 62 -7.82 1.69 13.51
C ASP A 62 -6.77 2.33 12.58
N PHE A 63 -7.18 2.95 11.48
CA PHE A 63 -6.28 3.50 10.46
C PHE A 63 -6.19 5.03 10.57
N LEU A 64 -5.00 5.56 10.33
CA LEU A 64 -4.74 7.00 10.33
C LEU A 64 -4.33 7.44 8.93
N LEU A 65 -5.00 8.45 8.38
CA LEU A 65 -4.62 9.07 7.11
C LEU A 65 -3.96 10.41 7.37
N LEU A 66 -2.88 10.69 6.64
CA LEU A 66 -2.19 11.98 6.66
C LEU A 66 -1.85 12.43 5.24
N GLY A 67 -1.78 13.75 5.05
CA GLY A 67 -1.46 14.38 3.77
C GLY A 67 -0.25 15.29 3.88
N ALA A 68 0.65 15.25 2.91
CA ALA A 68 1.74 16.19 2.78
C ALA A 68 1.67 16.89 1.42
N ARG A 69 2.00 18.18 1.38
CA ARG A 69 2.01 19.01 0.18
C ARG A 69 3.41 19.54 -0.06
N LYS A 70 3.89 19.35 -1.29
CA LYS A 70 5.02 20.10 -1.86
C LYS A 70 4.49 21.26 -2.69
N GLU A 71 4.96 22.47 -2.40
CA GLU A 71 4.89 23.58 -3.36
C GLU A 71 6.27 23.76 -4.00
N GLU A 72 6.30 24.01 -5.31
CA GLU A 72 7.53 24.17 -6.08
C GLU A 72 7.37 25.29 -7.11
N ARG A 73 8.32 26.23 -7.13
CA ARG A 73 8.39 27.25 -8.17
C ARG A 73 8.91 26.64 -9.47
N ILE A 74 8.08 26.71 -10.50
CA ILE A 74 8.40 26.20 -11.83
C ILE A 74 9.27 27.24 -12.53
N LEU A 75 10.58 27.07 -12.44
CA LEU A 75 11.57 27.83 -13.21
C LEU A 75 12.32 26.87 -14.13
N PRO A 76 11.84 26.65 -15.38
CA PRO A 76 12.47 25.70 -16.29
C PRO A 76 13.91 26.13 -16.62
N GLY A 77 14.84 25.19 -16.59
CA GLY A 77 16.25 25.46 -16.92
C GLY A 77 16.48 25.91 -18.36
N SER A 78 15.54 25.70 -19.28
CA SER A 78 15.56 26.33 -20.62
C SER A 78 15.39 27.84 -20.54
N VAL A 79 14.38 28.32 -19.82
CA VAL A 79 14.08 29.76 -19.68
C VAL A 79 15.26 30.51 -19.06
N VAL A 80 15.90 29.92 -18.05
CA VAL A 80 17.11 30.50 -17.43
C VAL A 80 18.28 30.54 -18.42
N ARG A 81 18.49 29.46 -19.20
CA ARG A 81 19.58 29.42 -20.19
C ARG A 81 19.39 30.43 -21.31
N ASP A 82 18.16 30.58 -21.80
CA ASP A 82 17.84 31.52 -22.89
C ASP A 82 18.08 32.96 -22.43
N ALA A 83 17.61 33.33 -21.22
CA ALA A 83 17.85 34.65 -20.64
C ALA A 83 19.34 34.93 -20.36
N VAL A 84 20.10 33.91 -19.91
CA VAL A 84 21.55 34.03 -19.74
C VAL A 84 22.23 34.28 -21.10
N ALA A 85 21.80 33.58 -22.14
CA ALA A 85 22.36 33.75 -23.48
C ALA A 85 22.09 35.16 -24.03
N GLU A 86 20.85 35.65 -23.88
CA GLU A 86 20.45 37.01 -24.26
C GLU A 86 21.31 38.06 -23.51
N LYS A 87 21.44 37.94 -22.20
CA LYS A 87 22.24 38.89 -21.40
C LYS A 87 23.74 38.84 -21.75
N VAL A 88 24.26 37.65 -22.05
CA VAL A 88 25.64 37.51 -22.53
C VAL A 88 25.81 38.21 -23.88
N GLU A 89 24.91 38.00 -24.83
CA GLU A 89 24.96 38.63 -26.15
C GLU A 89 24.92 40.17 -26.09
N GLU A 90 24.07 40.72 -25.21
CA GLU A 90 24.05 42.17 -24.92
C GLU A 90 25.42 42.68 -24.45
N ILE A 91 26.02 42.02 -23.45
CA ILE A 91 27.33 42.43 -22.89
C ILE A 91 28.43 42.33 -23.94
N GLU A 92 28.45 41.24 -24.73
CA GLU A 92 29.48 41.04 -25.75
C GLU A 92 29.38 42.09 -26.87
N THR A 93 28.16 42.50 -27.23
CA THR A 93 27.90 43.51 -28.25
C THR A 93 28.24 44.92 -27.77
N GLU A 94 27.84 45.30 -26.55
CA GLU A 94 28.06 46.65 -26.03
C GLU A 94 29.52 46.90 -25.59
N GLN A 95 30.16 45.89 -25.01
CA GLN A 95 31.49 46.03 -24.39
C GLN A 95 32.63 45.46 -25.25
N MET A 96 32.31 44.88 -26.42
CA MET A 96 33.28 44.31 -27.36
C MET A 96 34.25 43.32 -26.70
N ARG A 97 33.76 42.52 -25.74
CA ARG A 97 34.54 41.51 -25.00
C ARG A 97 33.73 40.24 -24.80
N LYS A 98 34.40 39.13 -24.47
CA LYS A 98 33.73 37.85 -24.16
C LYS A 98 33.29 37.75 -22.70
N VAL A 99 32.18 37.07 -22.46
CA VAL A 99 31.71 36.71 -21.11
C VAL A 99 32.18 35.30 -20.75
N TYR A 100 33.07 35.22 -19.77
CA TYR A 100 33.66 33.97 -19.30
C TYR A 100 32.83 33.32 -18.19
N LYS A 101 33.18 32.07 -17.84
CA LYS A 101 32.41 31.22 -16.93
C LYS A 101 31.96 31.90 -15.63
N LYS A 102 32.88 32.55 -14.91
CA LYS A 102 32.57 33.18 -13.61
C LYS A 102 31.49 34.25 -13.73
N GLU A 103 31.57 35.09 -14.76
CA GLU A 103 30.59 36.15 -14.99
C GLU A 103 29.26 35.58 -15.51
N ARG A 104 29.30 34.55 -16.36
CA ARG A 104 28.10 33.84 -16.81
C ARG A 104 27.34 33.20 -15.66
N ASP A 105 28.05 32.60 -14.70
CA ASP A 105 27.45 32.00 -13.51
C ASP A 105 26.80 33.09 -12.63
N GLN A 106 27.44 34.25 -12.49
CA GLN A 106 26.87 35.41 -11.80
C GLN A 106 25.59 35.93 -12.48
N ILE A 107 25.60 36.07 -13.81
CA ILE A 107 24.43 36.46 -14.61
C ILE A 107 23.29 35.46 -14.41
N LYS A 108 23.61 34.16 -14.39
CA LYS A 108 22.63 33.10 -14.15
C LYS A 108 21.96 33.23 -12.78
N ASP A 109 22.74 33.48 -11.72
CA ASP A 109 22.19 33.63 -10.38
C ASP A 109 21.30 34.87 -10.25
N GLU A 110 21.70 35.99 -10.88
CA GLU A 110 20.88 37.22 -10.96
C GLU A 110 19.56 36.99 -11.71
N ILE A 111 19.61 36.27 -12.83
CA ILE A 111 18.41 35.91 -13.60
C ILE A 111 17.49 35.01 -12.79
N VAL A 112 18.04 34.01 -12.08
CA VAL A 112 17.24 33.15 -11.20
C VAL A 112 16.57 33.98 -10.12
N GLN A 113 17.30 34.88 -9.44
CA GLN A 113 16.76 35.76 -8.41
C GLN A 113 15.67 36.70 -8.95
N ALA A 114 15.81 37.18 -10.18
CA ALA A 114 14.82 38.04 -10.85
C ALA A 114 13.58 37.27 -11.32
N PHE A 115 13.75 36.01 -11.76
CA PHE A 115 12.66 35.20 -12.32
C PHE A 115 11.88 34.44 -11.25
N LEU A 116 12.50 34.04 -10.14
CA LEU A 116 11.86 33.24 -9.10
C LEU A 116 10.54 33.84 -8.59
N PRO A 117 10.46 35.16 -8.27
CA PRO A 117 9.22 35.77 -7.80
C PRO A 117 8.07 35.69 -8.81
N ARG A 118 8.40 35.60 -10.11
CA ARG A 118 7.46 35.53 -11.24
C ARG A 118 7.13 34.10 -11.65
N ALA A 119 7.87 33.12 -11.14
CA ALA A 119 7.66 31.70 -11.45
C ALA A 119 6.31 31.21 -10.90
N PHE A 120 5.59 30.45 -11.71
CA PHE A 120 4.35 29.80 -11.30
C PHE A 120 4.64 28.74 -10.23
N ILE A 121 3.67 28.51 -9.34
CA ILE A 121 3.77 27.47 -8.30
C ILE A 121 3.06 26.20 -8.78
N ARG A 122 3.76 25.06 -8.72
CA ARG A 122 3.19 23.73 -8.81
C ARG A 122 2.94 23.19 -7.42
N ARG A 123 1.72 22.68 -7.17
CA ARG A 123 1.39 21.95 -5.96
C ARG A 123 1.30 20.46 -6.26
N SER A 124 1.87 19.65 -5.39
CA SER A 124 1.67 18.20 -5.41
C SER A 124 1.42 17.70 -4.01
N THR A 125 0.55 16.70 -3.89
CA THR A 125 0.17 16.11 -2.62
C THR A 125 0.50 14.64 -2.62
N THR A 126 1.03 14.16 -1.49
CA THR A 126 1.28 12.76 -1.20
C THR A 126 0.49 12.40 0.04
N PHE A 127 -0.31 11.34 -0.03
CA PHE A 127 -1.02 10.80 1.14
C PHE A 127 -0.28 9.59 1.68
N ALA A 128 -0.35 9.38 2.98
CA ALA A 128 0.08 8.13 3.60
C ALA A 128 -0.96 7.67 4.61
N ALA A 129 -1.14 6.36 4.72
CA ALA A 129 -1.96 5.73 5.72
C ALA A 129 -1.06 4.98 6.70
N ILE A 130 -1.28 5.16 8.00
CA ILE A 130 -0.65 4.38 9.06
C ILE A 130 -1.66 3.31 9.47
N ALA A 131 -1.21 2.06 9.47
CA ALA A 131 -1.97 0.91 9.95
C ALA A 131 -1.22 0.29 11.14
N PRO A 132 -1.43 0.80 12.37
CA PRO A 132 -0.66 0.39 13.55
C PRO A 132 -0.76 -1.10 13.83
N LYS A 133 -1.97 -1.69 13.75
CA LYS A 133 -2.19 -3.12 13.96
C LYS A 133 -1.47 -4.00 12.93
N LEU A 134 -1.29 -3.50 11.71
CA LEU A 134 -0.51 -4.18 10.69
C LEU A 134 0.98 -3.89 10.82
N GLY A 135 1.41 -2.92 11.62
CA GLY A 135 2.80 -2.47 11.71
C GLY A 135 3.32 -1.82 10.42
N MET A 136 2.46 -1.15 9.65
CA MET A 136 2.81 -0.61 8.33
C MET A 136 2.47 0.88 8.17
N ILE A 137 3.25 1.57 7.33
CA ILE A 137 2.91 2.85 6.71
C ILE A 137 2.82 2.64 5.20
N LEU A 138 1.68 3.01 4.63
CA LEU A 138 1.36 2.86 3.21
C LEU A 138 1.39 4.24 2.56
N VAL A 139 2.28 4.46 1.59
CA VAL A 139 2.40 5.75 0.92
C VAL A 139 1.79 5.70 -0.48
N ASN A 140 0.87 6.62 -0.78
CA ASN A 140 0.20 6.75 -2.09
C ASN A 140 1.13 7.38 -3.14
N SER A 141 2.17 6.66 -3.54
CA SER A 141 3.18 7.12 -4.49
C SER A 141 3.83 5.93 -5.20
N ALA A 142 4.14 6.08 -6.48
CA ALA A 142 5.03 5.16 -7.20
C ALA A 142 6.50 5.60 -7.16
N SER A 143 6.79 6.76 -6.55
CA SER A 143 8.14 7.34 -6.44
C SER A 143 8.68 7.13 -5.03
N PRO A 144 9.77 6.35 -4.86
CA PRO A 144 10.45 6.19 -3.58
C PRO A 144 10.92 7.52 -3.00
N LYS A 145 11.38 8.45 -3.86
CA LYS A 145 11.79 9.79 -3.41
C LYS A 145 10.66 10.56 -2.75
N ARG A 146 9.45 10.56 -3.33
CA ARG A 146 8.29 11.24 -2.72
C ARG A 146 7.86 10.58 -1.40
N ALA A 147 8.00 9.26 -1.30
CA ALA A 147 7.72 8.57 -0.04
C ALA A 147 8.76 8.90 1.02
N GLU A 148 10.05 8.94 0.67
CA GLU A 148 11.12 9.36 1.58
C GLU A 148 10.94 10.82 2.03
N ASP A 149 10.55 11.74 1.14
CA ASP A 149 10.28 13.13 1.52
C ASP A 149 9.16 13.21 2.58
N LEU A 150 8.08 12.42 2.42
CA LEU A 150 7.00 12.32 3.40
C LEU A 150 7.48 11.71 4.72
N LEU A 151 8.16 10.56 4.67
CA LEU A 151 8.61 9.84 5.85
C LEU A 151 9.70 10.59 6.62
N SER A 152 10.61 11.29 5.94
CA SER A 152 11.60 12.16 6.57
C SER A 152 10.94 13.33 7.27
N THR A 153 9.94 13.96 6.64
CA THR A 153 9.18 15.06 7.27
C THR A 153 8.38 14.56 8.48
N LEU A 154 7.82 13.35 8.40
CA LEU A 154 7.12 12.70 9.52
C LEU A 154 8.08 12.35 10.66
N ARG A 155 9.27 11.83 10.33
CA ARG A 155 10.35 11.59 11.30
C ARG A 155 10.79 12.86 12.00
N GLU A 156 10.96 13.96 11.25
CA GLU A 156 11.30 15.27 11.81
C GLU A 156 10.21 15.83 12.73
N ALA A 157 8.93 15.58 12.43
CA ALA A 157 7.81 16.00 13.28
C ALA A 157 7.69 15.17 14.56
N LEU A 158 7.90 13.85 14.46
CA LEU A 158 7.79 12.91 15.58
C LEU A 158 9.08 12.78 16.41
N GLY A 159 10.20 13.29 15.90
CA GLY A 159 11.55 13.07 16.44
C GLY A 159 12.16 11.73 16.01
N THR A 160 11.40 10.64 16.12
CA THR A 160 11.80 9.31 15.63
C THR A 160 10.70 8.65 14.81
N LEU A 161 11.11 7.90 13.80
CA LEU A 161 10.21 7.07 12.98
C LEU A 161 11.00 5.87 12.47
N PRO A 162 11.00 4.75 13.21
CA PRO A 162 11.73 3.54 12.88
C PRO A 162 10.97 2.76 11.80
N VAL A 163 11.26 3.08 10.54
CA VAL A 163 10.62 2.47 9.36
C VAL A 163 11.66 2.06 8.32
N ARG A 164 11.35 0.99 7.58
CA ARG A 164 12.10 0.57 6.39
C ARG A 164 11.14 0.11 5.29
N PRO A 165 11.53 0.16 4.01
CA PRO A 165 10.74 -0.47 2.95
C PRO A 165 10.50 -1.94 3.26
N ALA A 166 9.30 -2.45 2.96
CA ALA A 166 9.01 -3.87 3.09
C ALA A 166 9.86 -4.68 2.10
N THR A 167 10.49 -5.74 2.59
CA THR A 167 11.29 -6.69 1.78
C THR A 167 10.74 -8.09 1.94
N VAL A 168 10.87 -8.91 0.90
CA VAL A 168 10.30 -10.25 0.81
C VAL A 168 11.39 -11.28 0.59
N LYS A 169 11.16 -12.51 1.07
CA LYS A 169 12.16 -13.59 1.05
C LYS A 169 12.43 -14.13 -0.36
N ILE A 170 11.43 -14.07 -1.24
CA ILE A 170 11.57 -14.44 -2.65
C ILE A 170 11.49 -13.17 -3.49
N SER A 171 12.43 -13.01 -4.42
CA SER A 171 12.45 -11.87 -5.34
C SER A 171 11.11 -11.76 -6.09
N PRO A 172 10.46 -10.57 -6.11
CA PRO A 172 9.22 -10.40 -6.86
C PRO A 172 9.37 -10.72 -8.34
N SER A 173 10.53 -10.40 -8.93
CA SER A 173 10.83 -10.75 -10.32
C SER A 173 10.84 -12.27 -10.54
N ALA A 174 11.38 -13.04 -9.60
CA ALA A 174 11.38 -14.49 -9.67
C ALA A 174 9.96 -15.06 -9.59
N THR A 175 9.14 -14.62 -8.62
CA THR A 175 7.74 -15.05 -8.48
C THR A 175 6.90 -14.70 -9.70
N MET A 176 6.98 -13.46 -10.20
CA MET A 176 6.24 -13.05 -11.40
C MET A 176 6.68 -13.83 -12.64
N THR A 177 7.98 -14.11 -12.77
CA THR A 177 8.52 -14.94 -13.87
C THR A 177 7.99 -16.36 -13.79
N ASP A 178 7.95 -16.95 -12.60
CA ASP A 178 7.42 -18.30 -12.37
C ASP A 178 5.92 -18.38 -12.72
N TRP A 179 5.12 -17.40 -12.30
CA TRP A 179 3.69 -17.34 -12.65
C TRP A 179 3.45 -17.34 -14.16
N LEU A 180 4.25 -16.59 -14.93
CA LEU A 180 4.12 -16.59 -16.38
C LEU A 180 4.64 -17.88 -17.02
N LYS A 181 5.74 -18.45 -16.52
CA LYS A 181 6.30 -19.72 -17.03
C LYS A 181 5.36 -20.90 -16.80
N THR A 182 4.78 -20.98 -15.61
CA THR A 182 3.87 -22.06 -15.22
C THR A 182 2.42 -21.81 -15.65
N GLN A 183 2.13 -20.60 -16.15
CA GLN A 183 0.79 -20.13 -16.47
C GLN A 183 -0.18 -20.24 -15.27
N LYS A 184 0.37 -20.17 -14.06
CA LYS A 184 -0.37 -20.35 -12.82
C LYS A 184 0.15 -19.35 -11.77
N ALA A 185 -0.69 -18.38 -11.42
CA ALA A 185 -0.44 -17.54 -10.27
C ALA A 185 -0.83 -18.25 -8.97
N ALA A 186 -0.44 -17.65 -7.83
CA ALA A 186 -0.90 -18.10 -6.52
C ALA A 186 -2.42 -17.95 -6.39
N ASP A 187 -3.01 -18.68 -5.44
CA ASP A 187 -4.45 -18.64 -5.18
C ASP A 187 -4.92 -17.19 -4.96
N ASP A 188 -6.12 -16.88 -5.46
CA ASP A 188 -6.73 -15.54 -5.49
C ASP A 188 -6.03 -14.48 -6.34
N PHE A 189 -4.85 -14.76 -6.91
CA PHE A 189 -4.17 -13.86 -7.84
C PHE A 189 -4.38 -14.29 -9.29
N PHE A 190 -4.65 -13.31 -10.15
CA PHE A 190 -4.88 -13.53 -11.57
C PHE A 190 -3.94 -12.66 -12.39
N VAL A 191 -3.16 -13.29 -13.27
CA VAL A 191 -2.34 -12.57 -14.25
C VAL A 191 -3.26 -11.89 -15.26
N LEU A 192 -3.00 -10.62 -15.54
CA LEU A 192 -3.74 -9.81 -16.52
C LEU A 192 -2.98 -9.78 -17.86
N ASP A 193 -3.11 -8.69 -18.61
CA ASP A 193 -2.72 -8.59 -20.02
C ASP A 193 -1.53 -7.63 -20.27
N GLU A 194 -0.77 -7.31 -19.21
CA GLU A 194 0.35 -6.37 -19.28
C GLU A 194 1.56 -6.84 -18.44
N CYS A 195 2.74 -6.81 -19.06
CA CYS A 195 4.00 -7.09 -18.37
C CYS A 195 5.19 -6.34 -18.99
N GLU A 196 6.29 -6.23 -18.23
CA GLU A 196 7.61 -5.84 -18.71
C GLU A 196 8.58 -7.00 -18.49
N LEU A 197 9.28 -7.42 -19.56
CA LEU A 197 10.32 -8.43 -19.54
C LEU A 197 11.68 -7.77 -19.81
N ARG A 198 12.73 -8.24 -19.13
CA ARG A 198 14.11 -7.76 -19.34
C ARG A 198 15.09 -8.92 -19.38
N ASP A 199 16.17 -8.76 -20.15
CA ASP A 199 17.33 -9.63 -19.95
C ASP A 199 18.01 -9.33 -18.61
N THR A 200 18.78 -10.28 -18.09
CA THR A 200 19.43 -10.19 -16.78
C THR A 200 20.72 -9.36 -16.77
N HIS A 201 21.37 -9.17 -17.92
CA HIS A 201 22.53 -8.27 -18.06
C HIS A 201 22.12 -6.80 -18.25
N GLU A 202 22.98 -5.88 -17.84
CA GLU A 202 22.71 -4.44 -17.68
C GLU A 202 22.25 -3.73 -18.97
N ASP A 203 22.85 -4.06 -20.12
CA ASP A 203 22.50 -3.49 -21.44
C ASP A 203 21.45 -4.34 -22.19
N GLY A 204 20.66 -5.09 -21.42
CA GLY A 204 19.70 -6.04 -21.94
C GLY A 204 18.48 -5.46 -22.66
N GLY A 205 17.92 -6.25 -23.57
CA GLY A 205 16.70 -5.92 -24.29
C GLY A 205 15.48 -5.95 -23.37
N ILE A 206 14.62 -4.95 -23.53
CA ILE A 206 13.36 -4.78 -22.79
C ILE A 206 12.19 -5.05 -23.73
N VAL A 207 11.26 -5.90 -23.31
CA VAL A 207 9.98 -6.14 -24.02
C VAL A 207 8.84 -5.66 -23.13
N ARG A 208 7.92 -4.88 -23.70
CA ARG A 208 6.74 -4.37 -23.00
C ARG A 208 5.48 -4.84 -23.72
N CYS A 209 4.68 -5.63 -23.03
CA CYS A 209 3.43 -6.18 -23.54
C CYS A 209 2.27 -5.44 -22.89
N LYS A 210 1.26 -5.05 -23.67
CA LYS A 210 0.03 -4.41 -23.18
C LYS A 210 -1.16 -4.90 -23.99
N ARG A 211 -2.24 -5.28 -23.31
CA ARG A 211 -3.42 -5.89 -23.96
C ARG A 211 -3.02 -7.13 -24.76
N GLN A 212 -2.15 -7.95 -24.18
CA GLN A 212 -1.61 -9.16 -24.76
C GLN A 212 -1.98 -10.36 -23.90
N ASP A 213 -2.29 -11.49 -24.54
CA ASP A 213 -2.38 -12.77 -23.85
C ASP A 213 -0.99 -13.19 -23.36
N LEU A 214 -0.78 -13.14 -22.03
CA LEU A 214 0.49 -13.49 -21.40
C LEU A 214 0.72 -15.02 -21.30
N THR A 215 -0.25 -15.83 -21.72
CA THR A 215 -0.10 -17.29 -21.86
C THR A 215 0.37 -17.72 -23.25
N SER A 216 0.47 -16.77 -24.20
CA SER A 216 0.89 -17.04 -25.58
C SER A 216 2.29 -17.65 -25.72
N GLU A 217 2.50 -18.41 -26.80
CA GLU A 217 3.81 -19.00 -27.14
C GLU A 217 4.91 -17.93 -27.30
N GLU A 218 4.55 -16.76 -27.82
CA GLU A 218 5.45 -15.60 -27.97
C GLU A 218 6.06 -15.17 -26.64
N LEU A 219 5.24 -15.13 -25.59
CA LEU A 219 5.68 -14.80 -24.24
C LEU A 219 6.57 -15.93 -23.69
N GLN A 220 6.15 -17.18 -23.86
CA GLN A 220 6.95 -18.34 -23.43
C GLN A 220 8.33 -18.36 -24.09
N MET A 221 8.45 -18.02 -25.38
CA MET A 221 9.74 -17.92 -26.05
C MET A 221 10.64 -16.89 -25.38
N HIS A 222 10.14 -15.70 -25.05
CA HIS A 222 10.93 -14.69 -24.34
C HIS A 222 11.45 -15.19 -22.99
N LEU A 223 10.60 -15.85 -22.20
CA LEU A 223 10.99 -16.40 -20.90
C LEU A 223 12.02 -17.55 -21.04
N ASN A 224 11.88 -18.38 -22.07
CA ASN A 224 12.81 -19.47 -22.38
C ASN A 224 14.17 -18.96 -22.88
N THR A 225 14.21 -17.78 -23.51
CA THR A 225 15.46 -17.10 -23.88
C THR A 225 16.17 -16.42 -22.70
N GLY A 226 15.63 -16.53 -21.48
CA GLY A 226 16.26 -16.04 -20.26
C GLY A 226 15.77 -14.66 -19.81
N LYS A 227 14.75 -14.09 -20.45
CA LYS A 227 14.12 -12.87 -19.93
C LYS A 227 13.37 -13.16 -18.63
N VAL A 228 13.41 -12.18 -17.74
CA VAL A 228 12.69 -12.19 -16.46
C VAL A 228 11.65 -11.08 -16.44
N VAL A 229 10.58 -11.29 -15.69
CA VAL A 229 9.49 -10.32 -15.51
C VAL A 229 9.92 -9.28 -14.49
N THR A 230 9.90 -8.00 -14.86
CA THR A 230 10.19 -6.88 -13.96
C THR A 230 8.96 -6.05 -13.62
N GLN A 231 7.87 -6.19 -14.38
CA GLN A 231 6.55 -5.67 -14.04
C GLN A 231 5.47 -6.62 -14.50
N LEU A 232 4.42 -6.81 -13.69
CA LEU A 232 3.29 -7.65 -14.03
C LEU A 232 1.98 -7.02 -13.57
N ALA A 233 1.00 -6.95 -14.48
CA ALA A 233 -0.37 -6.62 -14.15
C ALA A 233 -1.08 -7.83 -13.54
N VAL A 234 -1.66 -7.64 -12.36
CA VAL A 234 -2.25 -8.69 -11.54
C VAL A 234 -3.56 -8.17 -10.94
N ALA A 235 -4.58 -9.01 -10.91
CA ALA A 235 -5.78 -8.81 -10.10
C ALA A 235 -5.72 -9.70 -8.86
N TRP A 236 -6.28 -9.20 -7.76
CA TRP A 236 -6.54 -9.98 -6.56
C TRP A 236 -8.05 -10.08 -6.36
N GLN A 237 -8.54 -11.31 -6.46
CA GLN A 237 -9.98 -11.62 -6.45
C GLN A 237 -10.73 -10.73 -7.46
N ASP A 238 -11.96 -10.38 -7.13
CA ASP A 238 -12.80 -9.38 -7.81
C ASP A 238 -12.75 -8.02 -7.09
N LYS A 239 -11.67 -7.74 -6.35
CA LYS A 239 -11.59 -6.57 -5.45
C LYS A 239 -10.68 -5.47 -5.98
N LEU A 240 -9.50 -5.81 -6.50
CA LEU A 240 -8.55 -4.83 -7.01
C LEU A 240 -7.63 -5.39 -8.09
N SER A 241 -7.09 -4.48 -8.89
CA SER A 241 -6.06 -4.74 -9.89
C SER A 241 -4.92 -3.73 -9.78
N PHE A 242 -3.72 -4.15 -10.12
CA PHE A 242 -2.51 -3.33 -10.00
C PHE A 242 -1.39 -3.86 -10.88
N ILE A 243 -0.29 -3.11 -10.93
CA ILE A 243 0.99 -3.58 -11.46
C ILE A 243 1.99 -3.66 -10.33
N LEU A 244 2.51 -4.86 -10.11
CA LEU A 244 3.66 -5.07 -9.25
C LEU A 244 4.93 -4.86 -10.06
N ASP A 245 5.93 -4.21 -9.49
CA ASP A 245 7.28 -4.23 -10.02
C ASP A 245 8.24 -5.04 -9.14
N ASP A 246 9.43 -5.30 -9.69
CA ASP A 246 10.52 -6.03 -9.06
C ASP A 246 11.05 -5.40 -7.76
N LYS A 247 10.61 -4.18 -7.42
CA LYS A 247 11.01 -3.41 -6.24
C LYS A 247 9.87 -3.23 -5.23
N MET A 248 8.84 -4.07 -5.29
CA MET A 248 7.67 -4.01 -4.40
C MET A 248 6.82 -2.74 -4.54
N VAL A 249 6.93 -2.01 -5.65
CA VAL A 249 6.06 -0.85 -5.91
C VAL A 249 4.77 -1.33 -6.58
N ILE A 250 3.65 -1.05 -5.94
CA ILE A 250 2.32 -1.29 -6.51
C ILE A 250 1.91 -0.04 -7.28
N LYS A 251 1.77 -0.16 -8.60
CA LYS A 251 1.43 0.92 -9.51
C LYS A 251 0.03 0.71 -10.06
N ARG A 252 -0.63 1.81 -10.43
CA ARG A 252 -1.98 1.77 -11.04
C ARG A 252 -2.95 0.88 -10.23
N LEU A 253 -2.90 1.00 -8.91
CA LEU A 253 -3.83 0.35 -8.01
C LEU A 253 -5.24 0.87 -8.31
N LYS A 254 -6.12 -0.05 -8.69
CA LYS A 254 -7.52 0.19 -9.01
C LYS A 254 -8.36 -0.76 -8.17
N PHE A 255 -9.35 -0.20 -7.49
CA PHE A 255 -10.36 -0.98 -6.76
C PHE A 255 -11.56 -1.19 -7.70
N GLU A 256 -12.18 -2.36 -7.63
CA GLU A 256 -13.32 -2.69 -8.50
C GLU A 256 -14.55 -1.84 -8.17
N ASP A 257 -15.40 -1.65 -9.18
CA ASP A 257 -16.51 -0.70 -9.10
C ASP A 257 -17.52 -1.08 -8.01
N LEU A 258 -17.67 -2.38 -7.71
CA LEU A 258 -18.54 -2.84 -6.63
C LEU A 258 -18.10 -2.31 -5.26
N LEU A 259 -16.80 -2.31 -4.96
CA LEU A 259 -16.26 -1.71 -3.74
C LEU A 259 -16.42 -0.20 -3.73
N GLN A 260 -16.19 0.47 -4.86
CA GLN A 260 -16.36 1.92 -4.94
C GLN A 260 -17.82 2.31 -4.70
N ASN A 261 -18.77 1.62 -5.34
CA ASN A 261 -20.19 1.83 -5.17
C ASN A 261 -20.65 1.54 -3.73
N GLN A 262 -20.07 0.53 -3.06
CA GLN A 262 -20.35 0.26 -1.66
C GLN A 262 -19.93 1.43 -0.76
N ALA A 263 -18.71 1.95 -0.94
CA ALA A 263 -18.27 3.13 -0.20
C ALA A 263 -19.15 4.35 -0.48
N GLU A 264 -19.66 4.50 -1.70
CA GLU A 264 -20.60 5.56 -2.05
C GLU A 264 -21.94 5.42 -1.34
N GLN A 265 -22.46 4.21 -1.20
CA GLN A 265 -23.69 3.94 -0.46
C GLN A 265 -23.52 4.17 1.04
N ASP A 266 -22.40 3.72 1.62
CA ASP A 266 -22.11 3.87 3.05
C ASP A 266 -21.78 5.33 3.44
N GLY A 267 -21.28 6.13 2.49
CA GLY A 267 -20.80 7.49 2.72
C GLY A 267 -21.86 8.60 2.73
N GLY A 268 -23.10 8.33 2.30
CA GLY A 268 -24.18 9.34 2.28
C GLY A 268 -23.93 10.52 1.32
N ASP A 269 -24.65 11.64 1.47
CA ASP A 269 -24.64 12.71 0.45
C ASP A 269 -23.47 13.71 0.59
N ASP A 270 -22.81 13.77 1.75
CA ASP A 270 -21.76 14.76 1.99
C ASP A 270 -20.37 14.26 1.58
N ALA A 271 -19.58 15.16 0.98
CA ALA A 271 -18.29 14.81 0.42
C ALA A 271 -17.26 14.32 1.46
N LEU A 272 -17.36 14.72 2.74
CA LEU A 272 -16.42 14.30 3.77
C LEU A 272 -16.72 12.87 4.24
N SER A 273 -17.98 12.54 4.44
CA SER A 273 -18.43 11.19 4.76
C SER A 273 -18.14 10.22 3.61
N GLN A 274 -18.35 10.66 2.36
CA GLN A 274 -17.92 9.91 1.17
C GLN A 274 -16.41 9.60 1.16
N LEU A 275 -15.59 10.59 1.48
CA LEU A 275 -14.14 10.42 1.57
C LEU A 275 -13.72 9.47 2.71
N ALA A 276 -14.39 9.56 3.86
CA ALA A 276 -14.17 8.71 5.02
C ALA A 276 -14.56 7.26 4.75
N ALA A 277 -15.77 7.01 4.22
CA ALA A 277 -16.25 5.67 3.89
C ALA A 277 -15.31 4.96 2.90
N SER A 278 -14.92 5.64 1.82
CA SER A 278 -13.98 5.08 0.86
C SER A 278 -12.57 4.86 1.42
N PHE A 279 -12.09 5.73 2.33
CA PHE A 279 -10.82 5.48 3.02
C PHE A 279 -10.88 4.25 3.92
N SER A 280 -11.94 4.11 4.74
CA SER A 280 -12.13 2.96 5.61
C SER A 280 -12.23 1.66 4.81
N LEU A 281 -13.05 1.62 3.76
CA LEU A 281 -13.20 0.42 2.92
C LEU A 281 -11.90 0.07 2.18
N MET A 282 -11.19 1.08 1.68
CA MET A 282 -9.86 0.89 1.10
C MET A 282 -8.89 0.23 2.08
N MET A 283 -8.82 0.74 3.31
CA MET A 283 -7.88 0.23 4.31
C MET A 283 -8.24 -1.17 4.79
N LEU A 284 -9.53 -1.49 4.93
CA LEU A 284 -9.99 -2.85 5.22
C LEU A 284 -9.62 -3.83 4.10
N THR A 285 -9.80 -3.40 2.85
CA THR A 285 -9.43 -4.22 1.69
C THR A 285 -7.91 -4.44 1.64
N LEU A 286 -7.13 -3.39 1.89
CA LEU A 286 -5.67 -3.48 1.93
C LEU A 286 -5.17 -4.31 3.12
N SER A 287 -5.88 -4.32 4.26
CA SER A 287 -5.49 -5.16 5.41
C SER A 287 -5.63 -6.65 5.13
N ASP A 288 -6.58 -7.04 4.29
CA ASP A 288 -6.72 -8.43 3.84
C ASP A 288 -5.71 -8.76 2.74
N PHE A 289 -5.54 -7.85 1.79
CA PHE A 289 -4.70 -8.05 0.60
C PHE A 289 -3.20 -8.11 0.91
N LEU A 290 -2.69 -7.19 1.75
CA LEU A 290 -1.24 -7.03 1.93
C LEU A 290 -0.55 -8.26 2.55
N PRO A 291 -1.09 -8.91 3.59
CA PRO A 291 -0.52 -10.15 4.12
C PRO A 291 -0.46 -11.27 3.07
N LEU A 292 -1.51 -11.40 2.25
CA LEU A 292 -1.56 -12.39 1.18
C LEU A 292 -0.50 -12.11 0.11
N LEU A 293 -0.38 -10.85 -0.34
CA LEU A 293 0.64 -10.45 -1.29
C LEU A 293 2.05 -10.75 -0.77
N LEU A 294 2.35 -10.41 0.49
CA LEU A 294 3.65 -10.69 1.08
C LEU A 294 3.88 -12.21 1.20
N GLY A 295 2.85 -12.98 1.54
CA GLY A 295 2.90 -14.44 1.63
C GLY A 295 3.24 -15.11 0.30
N VAL A 296 2.59 -14.72 -0.81
CA VAL A 296 2.86 -15.31 -2.14
C VAL A 296 4.24 -14.94 -2.69
N LEU A 297 4.87 -13.91 -2.13
CA LEU A 297 6.26 -13.52 -2.40
C LEU A 297 7.26 -14.19 -1.44
N GLY A 298 6.87 -15.33 -0.85
CA GLY A 298 7.71 -16.11 0.06
C GLY A 298 7.67 -15.63 1.51
N GLY A 299 6.81 -14.66 1.84
CA GLY A 299 6.75 -14.02 3.14
C GLY A 299 7.69 -12.81 3.25
N GLU A 300 7.42 -11.97 4.24
CA GLU A 300 8.25 -10.80 4.54
C GLU A 300 9.55 -11.19 5.26
N GLU A 301 10.66 -10.55 4.90
CA GLU A 301 11.89 -10.59 5.68
C GLU A 301 11.77 -9.61 6.84
N LEU A 302 11.30 -10.04 8.00
CA LEU A 302 11.20 -9.17 9.18
C LEU A 302 12.59 -8.87 9.77
N PRO A 303 12.81 -7.67 10.35
CA PRO A 303 14.08 -7.36 11.00
C PRO A 303 14.20 -8.17 12.30
N GLN A 304 15.42 -8.60 12.64
CA GLN A 304 15.70 -9.38 13.85
C GLN A 304 15.10 -8.73 15.10
N GLU A 305 15.19 -7.41 15.24
CA GLU A 305 14.62 -6.65 16.37
C GLU A 305 13.08 -6.74 16.47
N ALA A 306 12.35 -6.82 15.34
CA ALA A 306 10.90 -7.01 15.38
C ALA A 306 10.52 -8.47 15.67
N ILE A 307 11.38 -9.42 15.30
CA ILE A 307 11.26 -10.83 15.70
C ILE A 307 11.51 -10.93 17.21
N ASP A 308 12.53 -10.25 17.72
CA ASP A 308 12.90 -10.23 19.14
C ASP A 308 11.83 -9.52 19.99
N LEU A 309 11.19 -8.46 19.48
CA LEU A 309 10.03 -7.81 20.09
C LEU A 309 8.80 -8.73 20.09
N ALA A 310 8.61 -9.54 19.06
CA ALA A 310 7.54 -10.55 19.05
C ALA A 310 7.83 -11.72 20.02
N SER A 311 9.10 -12.00 20.32
CA SER A 311 9.50 -13.06 21.25
C SER A 311 9.73 -12.63 22.70
N ASN A 312 9.94 -11.33 22.98
CA ASN A 312 10.18 -10.79 24.34
C ASN A 312 8.92 -10.27 25.03
N VAL A 313 7.77 -10.34 24.36
CA VAL A 313 6.49 -10.21 25.03
C VAL A 313 6.14 -11.63 25.50
N ASP A 314 6.17 -11.88 26.81
CA ASP A 314 5.43 -13.00 27.44
C ASP A 314 3.92 -12.74 27.27
N VAL A 315 3.49 -12.76 26.02
CA VAL A 315 2.12 -12.90 25.56
C VAL A 315 2.19 -14.15 24.72
N ASP A 316 1.40 -15.15 25.09
CA ASP A 316 1.17 -16.35 24.30
C ASP A 316 1.07 -15.97 22.82
N VAL A 317 2.12 -16.30 22.08
CA VAL A 317 2.31 -15.96 20.67
C VAL A 317 1.24 -16.63 19.79
N ASP A 318 0.45 -17.54 20.36
CA ASP A 318 -0.73 -18.17 19.78
C ASP A 318 -1.98 -17.25 19.67
N THR A 319 -2.00 -16.07 20.30
CA THR A 319 -3.22 -15.22 20.28
C THR A 319 -3.29 -14.17 19.16
N VAL A 320 -2.22 -13.97 18.36
CA VAL A 320 -2.18 -12.88 17.35
C VAL A 320 -2.03 -13.38 15.90
N PHE A 321 -1.49 -14.58 15.68
CA PHE A 321 -1.54 -15.25 14.39
C PHE A 321 -2.40 -16.49 14.56
N GLY A 322 -3.54 -16.55 13.88
CA GLY A 322 -4.37 -17.75 13.83
C GLY A 322 -3.64 -18.88 13.12
N ALA A 323 -2.72 -19.52 13.83
CA ALA A 323 -2.28 -20.88 13.63
C ALA A 323 -2.78 -21.67 14.85
N ALA A 324 -3.30 -22.86 14.59
CA ALA A 324 -4.05 -23.69 15.52
C ALA A 324 -3.45 -23.78 16.93
N SER A 325 -4.17 -23.26 17.92
CA SER A 325 -4.05 -23.75 19.29
C SER A 325 -4.54 -25.20 19.32
N GLU A 326 -3.75 -26.11 19.89
CA GLU A 326 -4.22 -27.46 20.23
C GLU A 326 -5.30 -27.44 21.34
N GLU A 327 -5.58 -26.27 21.91
CA GLU A 327 -6.79 -26.00 22.67
C GLU A 327 -7.90 -25.51 21.73
N GLY A 328 -8.96 -26.33 21.60
CA GLY A 328 -10.13 -26.07 20.74
C GLY A 328 -10.85 -24.76 21.05
N ASP A 329 -11.76 -24.32 20.16
CA ASP A 329 -12.48 -23.05 20.35
C ASP A 329 -13.23 -23.04 21.70
N GLU A 330 -13.17 -21.94 22.45
CA GLU A 330 -13.88 -21.78 23.73
C GLU A 330 -15.39 -22.06 23.63
N LEU A 331 -15.97 -21.81 22.45
CA LEU A 331 -17.38 -22.07 22.15
C LEU A 331 -17.64 -23.49 21.66
N TYR A 332 -16.62 -24.32 21.51
CA TYR A 332 -16.75 -25.70 21.03
C TYR A 332 -17.72 -26.53 21.88
N PRO A 333 -17.68 -26.54 23.23
CA PRO A 333 -18.62 -27.30 24.04
C PRO A 333 -20.08 -26.91 23.78
N ASP A 334 -20.36 -25.61 23.70
CA ASP A 334 -21.70 -25.08 23.43
C ASP A 334 -22.11 -25.33 21.96
N ALA A 335 -21.15 -25.30 21.03
CA ALA A 335 -21.38 -25.59 19.62
C ALA A 335 -21.74 -27.06 19.39
N VAL A 336 -21.16 -28.00 20.14
CA VAL A 336 -21.55 -29.42 20.13
C VAL A 336 -23.01 -29.57 20.55
N GLU A 337 -23.42 -28.91 21.64
CA GLU A 337 -24.81 -28.96 22.12
C GLU A 337 -25.78 -28.32 21.11
N PHE A 338 -25.43 -27.16 20.58
CA PHE A 338 -26.22 -26.47 19.57
C PHE A 338 -26.37 -27.31 18.30
N VAL A 339 -25.29 -27.87 17.77
CA VAL A 339 -25.30 -28.66 16.54
C VAL A 339 -26.08 -29.97 16.72
N ARG A 340 -26.04 -30.59 17.90
CA ARG A 340 -26.90 -31.76 18.23
C ARG A 340 -28.39 -31.44 18.22
N SER A 341 -28.79 -30.18 18.38
CA SER A 341 -30.19 -29.73 18.26
C SER A 341 -30.63 -29.43 16.82
N GLN A 342 -29.69 -29.38 15.86
CA GLN A 342 -29.94 -28.98 14.48
C GLN A 342 -29.85 -30.20 13.54
N GLU A 343 -30.85 -30.38 12.67
CA GLU A 343 -30.79 -31.44 11.64
C GLU A 343 -29.74 -31.16 10.55
N ARG A 344 -29.42 -29.88 10.30
CA ARG A 344 -28.51 -29.42 9.24
C ARG A 344 -27.59 -28.30 9.72
N PRO A 345 -26.48 -28.64 10.41
CA PRO A 345 -25.50 -27.65 10.84
C PRO A 345 -24.81 -26.97 9.65
N SER A 346 -24.65 -25.64 9.74
CA SER A 346 -23.96 -24.83 8.72
C SER A 346 -23.12 -23.73 9.37
N THR A 347 -22.12 -23.21 8.65
CA THR A 347 -21.29 -22.09 9.12
C THR A 347 -22.16 -20.88 9.47
N SER A 348 -23.16 -20.59 8.63
CA SER A 348 -24.10 -19.50 8.82
C SER A 348 -24.99 -19.65 10.07
N SER A 349 -25.38 -20.87 10.46
CA SER A 349 -26.20 -21.10 11.66
C SER A 349 -25.39 -20.92 12.94
N LEU A 350 -24.13 -21.39 12.97
CA LEU A 350 -23.22 -21.16 14.08
C LEU A 350 -22.87 -19.67 14.22
N GLN A 351 -22.62 -18.98 13.10
CA GLN A 351 -22.34 -17.55 13.06
C GLN A 351 -23.46 -16.73 13.72
N ARG A 352 -24.73 -17.02 13.38
CA ARG A 352 -25.89 -16.29 13.90
C ARG A 352 -26.18 -16.62 15.36
N HIS A 353 -26.04 -17.89 15.76
CA HIS A 353 -26.34 -18.34 17.12
C HIS A 353 -25.33 -17.80 18.13
N PHE A 354 -24.02 -17.91 17.82
CA PHE A 354 -22.94 -17.50 18.72
C PHE A 354 -22.47 -16.06 18.50
N LYS A 355 -23.05 -15.34 17.52
CA LYS A 355 -22.67 -13.96 17.15
C LYS A 355 -21.16 -13.79 16.92
N VAL A 356 -20.56 -14.77 16.25
CA VAL A 356 -19.13 -14.80 15.90
C VAL A 356 -18.91 -14.41 14.43
N THR A 357 -17.66 -14.17 14.05
CA THR A 357 -17.30 -13.94 12.63
C THR A 357 -17.47 -15.23 11.82
N TYR A 358 -17.67 -15.10 10.50
CA TYR A 358 -17.81 -16.25 9.60
C TYR A 358 -16.61 -17.21 9.69
N ASN A 359 -15.39 -16.67 9.72
CA ASN A 359 -14.15 -17.47 9.82
C ASN A 359 -14.01 -18.19 11.16
N ARG A 360 -14.57 -17.65 12.25
CA ARG A 360 -14.61 -18.38 13.54
C ARG A 360 -15.67 -19.49 13.51
N ALA A 361 -16.86 -19.21 12.96
CA ALA A 361 -17.90 -20.24 12.78
C ALA A 361 -17.47 -21.38 11.85
N ALA A 362 -16.70 -21.08 10.79
CA ALA A 362 -16.12 -22.07 9.89
C ALA A 362 -15.12 -22.98 10.62
N ARG A 363 -14.21 -22.40 11.40
CA ARG A 363 -13.25 -23.16 12.22
C ARG A 363 -13.92 -24.08 13.24
N ILE A 364 -14.93 -23.58 13.97
CA ILE A 364 -15.71 -24.42 14.90
C ILE A 364 -16.38 -25.57 14.16
N LEU A 365 -16.91 -25.33 12.96
CA LEU A 365 -17.57 -26.38 12.17
C LEU A 365 -16.59 -27.41 11.59
N GLU A 366 -15.38 -26.98 11.21
CA GLU A 366 -14.28 -27.85 10.81
C GLU A 366 -13.80 -28.71 11.98
N GLU A 367 -13.68 -28.13 13.17
CA GLU A 367 -13.31 -28.86 14.39
C GLU A 367 -14.36 -29.91 14.77
N LEU A 368 -15.65 -29.58 14.60
CA LEU A 368 -16.76 -30.55 14.76
C LEU A 368 -16.71 -31.67 13.71
N GLU A 369 -16.22 -31.41 12.51
CA GLU A 369 -16.02 -32.44 11.46
C GLU A 369 -14.85 -33.35 11.83
N GLU A 370 -13.73 -32.77 12.24
CA GLU A 370 -12.51 -33.49 12.60
C GLU A 370 -12.71 -34.40 13.82
N ARG A 371 -13.47 -33.93 14.81
CA ARG A 371 -13.83 -34.71 16.01
C ARG A 371 -15.04 -35.63 15.82
N GLY A 372 -15.57 -35.71 14.59
CA GLY A 372 -16.61 -36.68 14.22
C GLY A 372 -18.01 -36.38 14.76
N ILE A 373 -18.33 -35.12 15.06
CA ILE A 373 -19.68 -34.67 15.45
C ILE A 373 -20.55 -34.37 14.22
N VAL A 374 -19.95 -33.83 13.15
CA VAL A 374 -20.62 -33.56 11.86
C VAL A 374 -19.91 -34.26 10.71
N SER A 375 -20.66 -34.57 9.66
CA SER A 375 -20.15 -35.20 8.46
C SER A 375 -19.26 -34.24 7.68
N LYS A 376 -18.43 -34.82 6.81
CA LYS A 376 -17.85 -34.06 5.70
C LYS A 376 -18.96 -33.41 4.88
N MET A 377 -18.63 -32.29 4.23
CA MET A 377 -19.57 -31.59 3.36
C MET A 377 -19.98 -32.50 2.18
N HIS A 378 -21.29 -32.67 2.00
CA HIS A 378 -21.85 -33.37 0.85
C HIS A 378 -21.77 -32.50 -0.41
N THR A 379 -21.95 -33.12 -1.57
CA THR A 379 -21.90 -32.46 -2.89
C THR A 379 -23.00 -31.40 -3.08
N ASP A 380 -24.06 -31.46 -2.28
CA ASP A 380 -25.15 -30.47 -2.23
C ASP A 380 -24.88 -29.32 -1.24
N GLY A 381 -23.68 -29.28 -0.64
CA GLY A 381 -23.28 -28.27 0.34
C GLY A 381 -23.83 -28.50 1.74
N SER A 382 -24.54 -29.60 1.99
CA SER A 382 -25.09 -29.93 3.31
C SER A 382 -24.10 -30.71 4.18
N ARG A 383 -24.25 -30.59 5.50
CA ARG A 383 -23.56 -31.39 6.53
C ARG A 383 -24.62 -31.99 7.45
N GLN A 384 -24.39 -33.22 7.92
CA GLN A 384 -25.32 -33.95 8.80
C GLN A 384 -24.60 -34.35 10.08
N LEU A 385 -25.35 -34.57 11.16
CA LEU A 385 -24.80 -35.14 12.40
C LEU A 385 -24.31 -36.56 12.17
N VAL A 386 -23.12 -36.88 12.67
CA VAL A 386 -22.60 -38.26 12.66
C VAL A 386 -23.14 -38.96 13.91
N ALA A 387 -23.91 -40.04 13.71
CA ALA A 387 -24.43 -40.83 14.82
C ALA A 387 -23.32 -41.72 15.40
N GLY A 388 -22.76 -41.35 16.56
CA GLY A 388 -21.73 -42.12 17.27
C GLY A 388 -21.75 -41.91 18.79
N GLU A 389 -22.17 -42.97 19.49
CA GLU A 389 -22.18 -43.34 20.92
C GLU A 389 -21.96 -42.29 22.05
N ALA A 390 -22.92 -42.30 22.99
CA ALA A 390 -22.80 -41.69 24.30
C ALA A 390 -21.57 -42.24 25.05
N VAL A 391 -20.65 -41.35 25.45
CA VAL A 391 -19.65 -41.66 26.46
C VAL A 391 -20.12 -41.04 27.77
N SER A 392 -20.31 -41.92 28.74
CA SER A 392 -20.80 -41.68 30.11
C SER A 392 -19.78 -40.98 31.00
#